data_AF-A0A1B8ZUW1-F1
#
_entry.id   AF-A0A1B8ZUW1-F1
#
_cell.length_a   1.000
_cell.length_b   1.000
_cell.length_c   1.000
_cell.angle_alpha   90.00
_cell.angle_beta   90.00
_cell.angle_gamma   90.00
#
_symmetry.space_group_name_H-M   'P 1'
#
loop_
_entity.id
_entity.type
_entity.pdbx_description
1 polymer ?
#
loop_
_entity_poly.entity_id
_entity_poly.type
_entity_poly.pdbx_seq_one_letter_code
_entity_poly.pdbx_strand_id
1 'polypeptide(L)'
;MKNFKLFLLTSALSFPGLAFAQKSGEITVLTVQKHSKSEQEKENIPYFIQFGIMSKNHDDFKKKYHTGVFYQNCVIGPEISKQAKENNLAIARILTEKYGDAWKKDLGMIPYGL
;
A
#
# COMPACT_ATOMS: atom_id res chain seq x y z
N MET A 1 72.26 8.01 5.82
CA MET A 1 71.91 9.33 5.26
C MET A 1 71.08 9.12 4.01
N LYS A 2 69.92 9.80 3.91
CA LYS A 2 69.14 10.07 2.67
C LYS A 2 68.55 8.84 1.94
N ASN A 3 67.26 8.70 1.63
CA ASN A 3 66.11 9.60 1.68
C ASN A 3 64.81 8.80 1.76
N PHE A 4 63.90 9.33 2.57
CA PHE A 4 62.47 9.10 2.60
C PHE A 4 61.82 9.62 1.30
N LYS A 5 60.86 8.89 0.72
CA LYS A 5 59.57 9.43 0.25
C LYS A 5 58.63 8.34 -0.28
N LEU A 6 57.74 7.98 0.64
CA LEU A 6 56.37 7.50 0.45
C LEU A 6 55.63 8.26 -0.65
N PHE A 7 55.00 7.55 -1.58
CA PHE A 7 53.78 8.00 -2.27
C PHE A 7 52.99 6.76 -2.74
N LEU A 8 52.17 6.23 -1.82
CA LEU A 8 51.07 5.33 -2.14
C LEU A 8 49.97 6.19 -2.76
N LEU A 9 49.87 6.17 -4.09
CA LEU A 9 48.79 6.85 -4.81
C LEU A 9 47.51 6.02 -4.66
N THR A 10 46.66 6.43 -3.72
CA THR A 10 45.29 5.94 -3.56
C THR A 10 44.42 6.50 -4.68
N SER A 11 44.26 5.76 -5.78
CA SER A 11 43.28 6.09 -6.81
C SER A 11 41.91 5.54 -6.41
N ALA A 12 41.02 6.46 -6.07
CA ALA A 12 39.65 6.22 -5.64
C ALA A 12 38.88 5.35 -6.66
N LEU A 13 38.28 4.27 -6.18
CA LEU A 13 37.19 3.57 -6.88
C LEU A 13 35.98 4.50 -6.90
N SER A 14 35.84 5.27 -7.99
CA SER A 14 34.61 5.97 -8.31
C SER A 14 33.55 4.94 -8.73
N PHE A 15 32.87 4.34 -7.77
CA PHE A 15 31.57 3.73 -8.04
C PHE A 15 30.58 4.88 -8.29
N PRO A 16 29.98 5.02 -9.48
CA PRO A 16 28.78 5.83 -9.60
C PRO A 16 27.70 5.10 -8.80
N GLY A 17 27.55 5.49 -7.54
CA GLY A 17 26.37 5.19 -6.76
C GLY A 17 25.21 5.87 -7.46
N LEU A 18 24.53 5.13 -8.33
CA LEU A 18 23.17 5.46 -8.73
C LEU A 18 22.32 5.32 -7.46
N ALA A 19 22.30 6.37 -6.65
CA ALA A 19 21.27 6.56 -5.65
C ALA A 19 19.97 6.72 -6.45
N PHE A 20 19.28 5.60 -6.66
CA PHE A 20 17.88 5.64 -7.00
C PHE A 20 17.18 6.31 -5.82
N ALA A 21 17.00 7.63 -5.92
CA ALA A 21 16.00 8.35 -5.15
C ALA A 21 14.64 7.82 -5.63
N GLN A 22 14.21 6.68 -5.11
CA GLN A 22 12.83 6.26 -5.22
C GLN A 22 12.04 7.30 -4.45
N LYS A 23 11.53 8.30 -5.18
CA LYS A 23 10.42 9.14 -4.74
C LYS A 23 9.36 8.16 -4.27
N SER A 24 9.22 8.03 -2.95
CA SER A 24 8.08 7.38 -2.34
C SER A 24 6.88 8.13 -2.91
N GLY A 25 6.25 7.52 -3.90
CA GLY A 25 4.99 7.99 -4.42
C GLY A 25 4.08 7.99 -3.21
N GLU A 26 3.72 9.18 -2.76
CA GLU A 26 2.65 9.42 -1.81
C GLU A 26 1.47 8.58 -2.29
N ILE A 27 1.24 7.46 -1.59
CA ILE A 27 0.14 6.56 -1.89
C ILE A 27 -1.09 7.38 -1.55
N THR A 28 -1.72 7.95 -2.58
CA THR A 28 -3.00 8.63 -2.44
C THR A 28 -4.04 7.53 -2.21
N VAL A 29 -4.15 7.05 -0.97
CA VAL A 29 -5.26 6.22 -0.54
C VAL A 29 -6.51 7.02 -0.86
N LEU A 30 -7.39 6.46 -1.68
CA LEU A 30 -8.57 7.17 -2.15
C LEU A 30 -9.49 7.39 -0.96
N THR A 31 -9.44 8.56 -0.38
CA THR A 31 -10.41 9.01 0.60
C THR A 31 -11.64 9.45 -0.18
N VAL A 32 -12.75 8.70 -0.08
CA VAL A 32 -13.93 8.81 -0.95
C VAL A 32 -14.47 10.26 -1.05
N GLN A 33 -14.55 10.78 -2.27
CA GLN A 33 -15.58 11.73 -2.68
C GLN A 33 -16.57 11.03 -3.63
N LYS A 34 -17.83 10.84 -3.21
CA LYS A 34 -19.08 11.22 -3.93
C LYS A 34 -20.34 10.53 -3.37
N HIS A 35 -21.24 11.37 -2.83
CA HIS A 35 -22.71 11.34 -2.89
C HIS A 35 -23.46 9.99 -2.80
N SER A 36 -23.73 9.54 -1.57
CA SER A 36 -25.01 8.89 -1.21
C SER A 36 -25.35 9.23 0.24
N LYS A 37 -26.63 9.49 0.47
CA LYS A 37 -27.19 10.08 1.69
C LYS A 37 -27.37 8.97 2.75
N SER A 38 -26.35 8.72 3.56
CA SER A 38 -26.54 8.29 4.95
C SER A 38 -25.47 8.92 5.83
N GLU A 39 -25.96 9.55 6.89
CA GLU A 39 -25.22 10.32 7.87
C GLU A 39 -24.56 9.33 8.83
N GLN A 40 -23.43 8.76 8.42
CA GLN A 40 -22.42 8.25 9.34
C GLN A 40 -21.19 9.10 9.11
N GLU A 41 -20.72 9.71 10.20
CA GLU A 41 -19.47 10.46 10.32
C GLU A 41 -18.42 9.87 9.37
N LYS A 42 -18.03 10.66 8.36
CA LYS A 42 -17.11 10.25 7.29
C LYS A 42 -15.72 10.10 7.87
N GLU A 43 -15.53 9.03 8.63
CA GLU A 43 -14.23 8.62 9.12
C GLU A 43 -13.39 8.27 7.89
N ASN A 44 -12.31 9.03 7.71
CA ASN A 44 -11.44 8.92 6.57
C ASN A 44 -10.52 7.70 6.74
N ILE A 45 -11.10 6.51 6.57
CA ILE A 45 -10.40 5.24 6.77
C ILE A 45 -9.97 4.62 5.42
N PRO A 46 -8.77 4.01 5.34
CA PRO A 46 -8.36 3.22 4.18
C PRO A 46 -9.32 2.04 3.97
N TYR A 47 -9.50 1.59 2.72
CA TYR A 47 -10.36 0.44 2.43
C TYR A 47 -9.84 -0.39 1.27
N PHE A 48 -9.98 -1.72 1.38
CA PHE A 48 -9.80 -2.60 0.24
C PHE A 48 -10.94 -2.42 -0.76
N ILE A 49 -10.63 -2.42 -2.06
CA ILE A 49 -11.62 -2.44 -3.13
C ILE A 49 -11.87 -3.90 -3.52
N GLN A 50 -13.12 -4.33 -3.46
CA GLN A 50 -13.54 -5.66 -3.87
C GLN A 50 -14.67 -5.56 -4.88
N PHE A 51 -14.63 -6.37 -5.93
CA PHE A 51 -15.74 -6.46 -6.89
C PHE A 51 -16.68 -7.59 -6.52
N GLY A 52 -17.97 -7.37 -6.76
CA GLY A 52 -19.04 -8.31 -6.47
C GLY A 52 -19.78 -8.00 -5.16
N ILE A 53 -20.76 -8.85 -4.86
CA ILE A 53 -21.58 -8.75 -3.66
C ILE A 53 -21.19 -9.89 -2.73
N MET A 54 -20.99 -9.58 -1.44
CA MET A 54 -20.77 -10.59 -0.41
C MET A 54 -21.76 -10.36 0.74
N SER A 55 -22.29 -11.44 1.30
CA SER A 55 -23.21 -11.39 2.45
C SER A 55 -22.49 -11.14 3.78
N LYS A 56 -21.16 -11.23 3.79
CA LYS A 56 -20.32 -11.06 4.98
C LYS A 56 -20.03 -9.57 5.22
N ASN A 57 -20.30 -9.13 6.44
CA ASN A 57 -19.93 -7.83 6.98
C ASN A 57 -18.46 -7.89 7.51
N HIS A 58 -17.73 -6.77 7.42
CA HIS A 58 -16.32 -6.63 7.85
C HIS A 58 -16.11 -5.60 8.98
N ASP A 59 -17.11 -5.36 9.82
CA ASP A 59 -17.10 -4.37 10.89
C ASP A 59 -16.07 -4.71 11.96
N ASP A 60 -15.92 -6.00 12.30
CA ASP A 60 -14.89 -6.47 13.22
C ASP A 60 -13.48 -6.19 12.67
N PHE A 61 -13.29 -6.40 11.37
CA PHE A 61 -12.04 -6.09 10.68
C PHE A 61 -11.79 -4.58 10.68
N LYS A 62 -12.80 -3.78 10.32
CA LYS A 62 -12.74 -2.31 10.35
C LYS A 62 -12.39 -1.80 11.74
N LYS A 63 -13.02 -2.31 12.79
CA LYS A 63 -12.75 -1.91 14.17
C LYS A 63 -11.34 -2.27 14.62
N LYS A 64 -10.85 -3.46 14.25
CA LYS A 64 -9.53 -3.97 14.67
C LYS A 64 -8.37 -3.29 13.93
N TYR A 65 -8.52 -3.08 12.63
CA TYR A 65 -7.45 -2.63 11.74
C TYR A 65 -7.57 -1.16 11.31
N HIS A 66 -8.70 -0.51 11.60
CA HIS A 66 -9.05 0.81 11.09
C HIS A 66 -9.01 0.86 9.55
N THR A 67 -9.39 -0.25 8.91
CA THR A 67 -9.39 -0.43 7.46
C THR A 67 -10.68 -1.12 7.03
N GLY A 68 -11.41 -0.55 6.07
CA GLY A 68 -12.67 -1.10 5.57
C GLY A 68 -12.53 -2.01 4.34
N VAL A 69 -13.68 -2.48 3.85
CA VAL A 69 -13.81 -3.09 2.52
C VAL A 69 -14.93 -2.35 1.78
N PHE A 70 -14.63 -1.84 0.60
CA PHE A 70 -15.57 -1.17 -0.28
C PHE A 70 -15.91 -2.07 -1.46
N TYR A 71 -17.17 -2.47 -1.52
CA TYR A 71 -17.69 -3.31 -2.60
C TYR A 71 -18.12 -2.47 -3.79
N GLN A 72 -17.56 -2.78 -4.96
CA GLN A 72 -17.94 -2.21 -6.24
C GLN A 72 -18.67 -3.26 -7.10
N ASN A 73 -19.41 -2.77 -8.08
CA ASN A 73 -20.15 -3.61 -9.02
C ASN A 73 -19.21 -4.51 -9.84
N CYS A 74 -19.78 -5.55 -10.47
CA CYS A 74 -19.04 -6.57 -11.22
C CYS A 74 -18.53 -6.10 -12.60
N VAL A 75 -18.85 -4.88 -13.04
CA VAL A 75 -18.37 -4.35 -14.32
C VAL A 75 -16.97 -3.80 -14.11
N ILE A 76 -15.97 -4.63 -14.40
CA ILE A 76 -14.55 -4.32 -14.16
C ILE A 76 -13.88 -3.92 -15.48
N GLY A 77 -13.57 -2.63 -15.63
CA GLY A 77 -12.73 -2.13 -16.72
C GLY A 77 -11.24 -2.19 -16.38
N PRO A 78 -10.32 -2.08 -17.37
CA PRO A 78 -8.87 -2.12 -17.14
C PRO A 78 -8.38 -1.08 -16.13
N GLU A 79 -8.91 0.15 -16.20
CA GLU A 79 -8.51 1.25 -15.33
C GLU A 79 -8.89 0.99 -13.87
N ILE A 80 -10.14 0.58 -13.64
CA ILE A 80 -10.67 0.29 -12.30
C ILE A 80 -10.02 -0.96 -11.71
N SER A 81 -9.72 -1.97 -12.54
CA SER A 81 -8.94 -3.15 -12.15
C SER A 81 -7.55 -2.76 -11.64
N LYS A 82 -6.82 -1.95 -12.43
CA LYS A 82 -5.48 -1.46 -12.06
C LYS A 82 -5.53 -0.66 -10.76
N GLN A 83 -6.48 0.26 -10.65
CA GLN A 83 -6.69 1.08 -9.47
C GLN A 83 -6.96 0.23 -8.21
N ALA A 84 -7.85 -0.76 -8.30
CA ALA A 84 -8.16 -1.65 -7.19
C ALA A 84 -6.93 -2.45 -6.75
N LYS A 85 -6.16 -2.97 -7.71
CA LYS A 85 -4.92 -3.71 -7.44
C LYS A 85 -3.89 -2.83 -6.73
N GLU A 86 -3.62 -1.64 -7.23
CA GLU A 86 -2.64 -0.71 -6.66
C GLU A 86 -3.02 -0.27 -5.24
N ASN A 87 -4.30 0.08 -5.03
CA ASN A 87 -4.84 0.40 -3.71
C ASN A 87 -4.71 -0.77 -2.73
N ASN A 88 -5.12 -1.97 -3.15
CA ASN A 88 -5.14 -3.14 -2.28
C ASN A 88 -3.72 -3.57 -1.90
N LEU A 89 -2.76 -3.50 -2.83
CA LEU A 89 -1.34 -3.75 -2.56
C LEU A 89 -0.79 -2.78 -1.52
N ALA A 90 -1.13 -1.48 -1.63
CA ALA A 90 -0.70 -0.48 -0.67
C ALA A 90 -1.24 -0.75 0.73
N ILE A 91 -2.54 -1.05 0.85
CA ILE A 91 -3.16 -1.34 2.15
C ILE A 91 -2.61 -2.65 2.74
N ALA A 92 -2.45 -3.69 1.92
CA ALA A 92 -1.86 -4.96 2.35
C ALA A 92 -0.45 -4.76 2.90
N ARG A 93 0.36 -3.90 2.26
CA ARG A 93 1.69 -3.54 2.75
C ARG A 93 1.62 -2.87 4.12
N ILE A 94 0.78 -1.83 4.28
CA ILE A 94 0.61 -1.12 5.56
C ILE A 94 0.16 -2.08 6.67
N LEU A 95 -0.82 -2.94 6.40
CA LEU A 95 -1.32 -3.89 7.38
C LEU A 95 -0.28 -4.95 7.73
N THR A 96 0.50 -5.42 6.75
CA THR A 96 1.55 -6.41 6.98
C THR A 96 2.71 -5.82 7.77
N GLU A 97 3.12 -4.58 7.47
CA GLU A 97 4.15 -3.85 8.21
C GLU A 97 3.74 -3.64 9.68
N LYS A 98 2.46 -3.37 9.95
CA LYS A 98 1.96 -3.08 11.31
C LYS A 98 1.53 -4.31 12.12
N TYR A 99 1.00 -5.33 11.46
CA TYR A 99 0.32 -6.47 12.13
C TYR A 99 0.81 -7.85 11.67
N GLY A 100 1.81 -7.92 10.78
CA GLY A 100 2.21 -9.17 10.13
C GLY A 100 1.08 -9.75 9.28
N ASP A 101 1.09 -11.07 9.04
CA ASP A 101 0.10 -11.71 8.18
C ASP A 101 -1.26 -12.01 8.87
N ALA A 102 -1.41 -11.68 10.15
CA ALA A 102 -2.63 -11.99 10.92
C ALA A 102 -3.91 -11.39 10.30
N TRP A 103 -3.81 -10.19 9.71
CA TRP A 103 -4.96 -9.49 9.11
C TRP A 103 -5.60 -10.29 7.97
N LYS A 104 -4.85 -11.15 7.27
CA LYS A 104 -5.37 -11.95 6.15
C LYS A 104 -6.44 -12.93 6.63
N LYS A 105 -6.17 -13.60 7.76
CA LYS A 105 -7.11 -14.54 8.38
C LYS A 105 -8.35 -13.81 8.91
N ASP A 106 -8.14 -12.66 9.54
CA ASP A 106 -9.22 -11.88 10.16
C ASP A 106 -10.14 -11.23 9.11
N LEU A 107 -9.58 -10.79 7.99
CA LEU A 107 -10.37 -10.34 6.84
C LEU A 107 -11.22 -11.49 6.27
N GLY A 108 -10.63 -12.69 6.19
CA GLY A 108 -11.33 -13.90 5.75
C GLY A 108 -11.76 -13.88 4.29
N MET A 109 -11.10 -13.05 3.47
CA MET A 109 -11.16 -13.06 2.02
C MET A 109 -9.81 -12.56 1.47
N ILE A 110 -9.54 -12.84 0.20
CA ILE A 110 -8.40 -12.26 -0.52
C ILE A 110 -8.93 -11.07 -1.33
N PRO A 111 -8.55 -9.83 -0.99
CA PRO A 111 -8.89 -8.65 -1.78
C PRO A 111 -8.43 -8.78 -3.23
N TYR A 112 -9.17 -8.17 -4.13
CA TYR A 112 -8.83 -8.14 -5.55
C TYR A 112 -7.38 -7.71 -5.81
N GLY A 113 -6.65 -8.47 -6.63
CA GLY A 113 -5.30 -8.12 -7.05
C GLY A 113 -4.19 -8.39 -6.04
N LEU A 114 -4.49 -9.07 -4.92
CA LEU A 114 -3.54 -9.61 -3.96
C LEU A 114 -3.26 -11.10 -4.16
#